data_AF-A0AAD8VVN4-F1
#
_entry.id   AF-A0AAD8VVN4-F1
#
_cell.length_a   1.000
_cell.length_b   1.000
_cell.length_c   1.000
_cell.angle_alpha   90.00
_cell.angle_beta   90.00
_cell.angle_gamma   90.00
#
_symmetry.space_group_name_H-M   'P 1'
#
loop_
_entity.id
_entity.type
_entity.pdbx_description
1 polymer ?
#
loop_
_entity_poly.entity_id
_entity_poly.type
_entity_poly.pdbx_seq_one_letter_code
_entity_poly.pdbx_strand_id
1 'polypeptide(L)'
;MTSKDNTKEEGVVNHYLNSVVAPLKTLTFKEGVLLVEDVKAPKPEGTMEERLKTLEEAVFRYGTVVERSLDAHHFMNLEMEKKVNAYEARIKDLEENYLHTLQQLEKFQALMWDMENQNCENEERFKKIAEGATLKHNLPMSFYNGKPYPWKDQDWDAHYEETDVKEEEQANP
;
A
#
# COMPACT_ATOMS: atom_id res chain seq x y z
N MET A 1 13.98 -39.85 -35.23
CA MET A 1 13.40 -39.35 -33.97
C MET A 1 14.47 -39.53 -32.91
N THR A 2 15.31 -38.51 -32.68
CA THR A 2 15.15 -37.48 -31.61
C THR A 2 15.28 -38.14 -30.22
N SER A 3 16.10 -37.68 -29.28
CA SER A 3 16.82 -36.42 -29.10
C SER A 3 17.41 -36.48 -27.69
N LYS A 4 18.67 -36.03 -27.51
CA LYS A 4 19.23 -35.36 -26.30
C LYS A 4 19.33 -36.20 -25.00
N ASP A 5 20.33 -36.07 -24.15
CA ASP A 5 21.11 -34.89 -23.77
C ASP A 5 22.60 -35.22 -23.59
N ASN A 6 23.44 -34.64 -24.44
CA ASN A 6 24.84 -34.40 -24.11
C ASN A 6 25.02 -32.87 -24.09
N THR A 7 24.47 -32.20 -23.09
CA THR A 7 24.81 -30.82 -22.78
C THR A 7 26.18 -30.81 -22.13
N LYS A 8 27.22 -30.88 -22.99
CA LYS A 8 28.53 -30.37 -22.65
C LYS A 8 28.36 -28.88 -22.39
N GLU A 9 28.74 -28.44 -21.20
CA GLU A 9 29.03 -27.07 -20.86
C GLU A 9 30.12 -26.57 -21.83
N GLU A 10 29.70 -26.09 -23.00
CA GLU A 10 30.58 -25.37 -23.89
C GLU A 10 30.93 -24.06 -23.21
N GLY A 11 32.22 -23.99 -22.85
CA GLY A 11 32.87 -22.96 -22.07
C GLY A 11 32.19 -21.60 -22.14
N VAL A 12 31.85 -21.11 -20.96
CA VAL A 12 31.72 -19.67 -20.69
C VAL A 12 33.12 -19.07 -20.90
N VAL A 13 33.50 -18.91 -22.17
CA VAL A 13 34.68 -18.18 -22.58
C VAL A 13 34.37 -16.73 -22.23
N ASN A 14 34.94 -16.27 -21.12
CA ASN A 14 34.79 -14.90 -20.66
C ASN A 14 35.18 -13.96 -21.82
N HIS A 15 34.20 -13.33 -22.44
CA HIS A 15 34.41 -12.43 -23.59
C HIS A 15 35.37 -11.28 -23.24
N TYR A 16 35.43 -10.86 -21.96
CA TYR A 16 36.39 -9.86 -21.50
C TYR A 16 37.83 -10.34 -21.53
N LEU A 17 38.10 -11.63 -21.27
CA LEU A 17 39.46 -12.17 -21.36
C LEU A 17 39.95 -12.20 -22.80
N ASN A 18 39.09 -12.55 -23.76
CA ASN A 18 39.46 -12.52 -25.17
C ASN A 18 39.71 -11.11 -25.70
N SER A 19 38.98 -10.10 -25.21
CA SER A 19 39.23 -8.70 -25.60
C SER A 19 40.47 -8.09 -24.94
N VAL A 20 40.85 -8.56 -23.75
CA VAL A 20 42.08 -8.13 -23.06
C VAL A 20 43.33 -8.78 -23.66
N VAL A 21 43.22 -10.03 -24.15
CA VAL A 21 44.34 -10.76 -24.77
C VAL A 21 44.50 -10.42 -26.27
N ALA A 22 43.44 -9.97 -26.93
CA ALA A 22 43.51 -9.54 -28.32
C ALA A 22 44.44 -8.30 -28.48
N PRO A 23 45.29 -8.26 -29.51
CA PRO A 23 46.09 -7.08 -29.79
C PRO A 23 45.17 -5.86 -29.95
N LEU A 24 45.45 -4.79 -29.21
CA LEU A 24 44.76 -3.51 -29.40
C LEU A 24 44.92 -3.10 -30.87
N LYS A 25 43.85 -2.66 -31.52
CA LYS A 25 43.87 -2.20 -32.91
C LYS A 25 43.61 -0.70 -32.96
N THR A 26 44.44 0.04 -33.69
CA THR A 26 44.23 1.46 -33.97
C THR A 26 43.53 1.62 -35.31
N LEU A 27 42.47 2.44 -35.30
CA LEU A 27 41.76 2.86 -36.50
C LEU A 27 42.35 4.17 -36.97
N THR A 28 42.90 4.20 -38.18
CA THR A 28 43.35 5.44 -38.83
C THR A 28 42.61 5.62 -40.14
N PHE A 29 42.15 6.85 -40.41
CA PHE A 29 41.42 7.17 -41.62
C PHE A 29 42.32 8.01 -42.53
N LYS A 30 42.66 7.48 -43.71
CA LYS A 30 43.49 8.18 -44.71
C LYS A 30 42.89 7.97 -46.10
N GLU A 31 42.78 9.06 -46.86
CA GLU A 31 42.32 9.06 -48.27
C GLU A 31 40.97 8.34 -48.49
N GLY A 32 40.05 8.47 -47.55
CA GLY A 32 38.71 7.87 -47.66
C GLY A 32 38.64 6.38 -47.27
N VAL A 33 39.76 5.78 -46.85
CA VAL A 33 39.84 4.37 -46.43
C VAL A 33 40.14 4.28 -44.93
N LEU A 34 39.38 3.43 -44.23
CA LEU A 34 39.62 3.10 -42.83
C LEU A 34 40.66 1.97 -42.74
N LEU A 35 41.84 2.30 -42.24
CA LEU A 35 42.92 1.34 -42.00
C LEU A 35 42.89 0.89 -40.54
N VAL A 36 42.77 -0.42 -40.35
CA VAL A 36 42.84 -1.06 -39.03
C VAL A 36 44.23 -1.68 -38.90
N GLU A 37 45.08 -1.08 -38.06
CA GLU A 37 46.43 -1.58 -37.79
C GLU A 37 46.52 -2.11 -36.36
N ASP A 38 47.26 -3.20 -36.17
CA ASP A 38 47.59 -3.67 -34.83
C ASP A 38 48.49 -2.62 -34.14
N VAL A 39 48.14 -2.25 -32.91
CA VAL A 39 48.93 -1.34 -32.07
C VAL A 39 50.27 -2.00 -31.84
N LYS A 40 51.30 -1.43 -32.45
CA LYS A 40 52.67 -1.81 -32.15
C LYS A 40 52.93 -1.52 -30.68
N ALA A 41 53.37 -2.54 -29.94
CA ALA A 41 53.85 -2.35 -28.58
C ALA A 41 54.85 -1.18 -28.57
N PRO A 42 54.80 -0.29 -27.55
CA PRO A 42 55.72 0.83 -27.46
C PRO A 42 57.14 0.32 -27.71
N LYS A 43 57.83 0.91 -28.69
CA LYS A 43 59.22 0.56 -28.95
C LYS A 43 59.98 0.78 -27.65
N PRO A 44 60.76 -0.20 -27.17
CA PRO A 44 61.51 -0.04 -25.93
C PRO A 44 62.61 1.01 -26.18
N GLU A 45 62.28 2.26 -25.92
CA GLU A 45 63.26 3.35 -25.86
C GLU A 45 63.82 3.41 -24.44
N GLY A 46 65.14 3.50 -24.34
CA GLY A 46 65.86 3.47 -23.06
C GLY A 46 66.43 2.10 -22.68
N THR A 47 67.27 2.11 -21.66
CA THR A 47 67.86 0.89 -21.08
C THR A 47 66.81 0.11 -20.26
N MET A 48 67.02 -1.19 -20.09
CA MET A 48 66.10 -2.06 -19.33
C MET A 48 65.82 -1.50 -17.92
N GLU A 49 66.84 -0.93 -17.27
CA GLU A 49 66.76 -0.35 -15.93
C GLU A 49 65.88 0.92 -15.89
N GLU A 50 65.97 1.80 -16.88
CA GLU A 50 65.11 2.99 -16.98
C GLU A 50 63.63 2.62 -17.15
N ARG A 51 63.37 1.56 -17.93
CA ARG A 51 62.01 1.03 -18.12
C ARG A 51 61.47 0.43 -16.83
N LEU A 52 62.29 -0.33 -16.11
CA LEU A 52 61.90 -0.98 -14.87
C LEU A 52 61.60 0.06 -13.77
N LYS A 53 62.45 1.08 -13.67
CA LYS A 53 62.26 2.21 -12.75
C LYS A 53 60.97 3.00 -13.04
N THR A 54 60.70 3.29 -14.32
CA THR A 54 59.46 3.98 -14.71
C THR A 54 58.21 3.17 -14.35
N LEU A 55 58.29 1.85 -14.50
CA LEU A 55 57.22 0.92 -14.19
C LEU A 55 57.00 0.79 -12.67
N GLU A 56 58.07 0.70 -11.88
CA GLU A 56 58.02 0.73 -10.41
C GLU A 56 57.37 2.02 -9.89
N GLU A 57 57.78 3.18 -10.41
CA GLU A 57 57.19 4.47 -10.03
C GLU A 57 55.70 4.53 -10.39
N ALA A 58 55.31 4.00 -11.56
CA ALA A 58 53.91 3.94 -11.96
C ALA A 58 53.09 3.01 -11.06
N VAL A 59 53.59 1.80 -10.78
CA VAL A 59 52.95 0.82 -9.90
C VAL A 59 52.81 1.39 -8.48
N PHE A 60 53.84 2.06 -7.96
CA PHE A 60 53.79 2.71 -6.65
C PHE A 60 52.73 3.81 -6.58
N ARG A 61 52.65 4.67 -7.61
CA ARG A 61 51.61 5.71 -7.70
C ARG A 61 50.21 5.12 -7.75
N TYR A 62 49.97 4.12 -8.61
CA TYR A 62 48.66 3.49 -8.71
C TYR A 62 48.28 2.71 -7.46
N GLY A 63 49.23 2.02 -6.81
CA GLY A 63 49.01 1.34 -5.54
C GLY A 63 48.49 2.30 -4.46
N THR A 64 49.15 3.44 -4.29
CA THR A 64 48.74 4.46 -3.31
C THR A 64 47.33 5.02 -3.61
N VAL A 65 46.99 5.22 -4.89
CA VAL A 65 45.66 5.71 -5.29
C VAL A 65 44.58 4.65 -5.04
N VAL A 66 44.87 3.39 -5.33
CA VAL A 66 43.93 2.28 -5.10
C VAL A 66 43.66 2.07 -3.61
N GLU A 67 44.69 2.11 -2.77
CA GLU A 67 44.54 2.00 -1.31
C GLU A 67 43.64 3.12 -0.75
N ARG A 68 43.91 4.38 -1.11
CA ARG A 68 43.08 5.52 -0.67
C ARG A 68 41.63 5.42 -1.18
N SER A 69 41.45 4.93 -2.41
CA SER A 69 40.13 4.70 -2.97
C SER A 69 39.37 3.62 -2.20
N LEU A 70 40.04 2.51 -1.87
CA LEU A 70 39.48 1.42 -1.10
C LEU A 70 39.06 1.87 0.30
N ASP A 71 39.90 2.67 0.97
CA ASP A 71 39.58 3.26 2.27
C ASP A 71 38.35 4.17 2.18
N ALA A 72 38.28 5.05 1.17
CA ALA A 72 37.13 5.92 0.96
C ALA A 72 35.84 5.11 0.71
N HIS A 73 35.92 4.04 -0.09
CA HIS A 73 34.80 3.14 -0.31
C HIS A 73 34.38 2.41 0.96
N HIS A 74 35.33 1.96 1.79
CA HIS A 74 35.04 1.32 3.07
C HIS A 74 34.29 2.27 4.02
N PHE A 75 34.75 3.51 4.15
CA PHE A 75 34.06 4.53 4.95
C PHE A 75 32.65 4.83 4.43
N MET A 76 32.50 4.95 3.12
CA MET A 76 31.19 5.19 2.50
C MET A 76 30.24 4.02 2.78
N ASN A 77 30.71 2.77 2.67
CA ASN A 77 29.90 1.59 2.97
C ASN A 77 29.46 1.56 4.44
N LEU A 78 30.36 1.87 5.39
CA LEU A 78 30.01 1.96 6.81
C LEU A 78 28.96 3.05 7.10
N GLU A 79 29.04 4.19 6.42
CA GLU A 79 28.03 5.24 6.54
C GLU A 79 26.68 4.80 5.97
N MET A 80 26.69 4.10 4.84
CA MET A 80 25.49 3.54 4.21
C MET A 80 24.84 2.49 5.11
N GLU A 81 25.61 1.57 5.70
CA GLU A 81 25.09 0.59 6.66
C GLU A 81 24.41 1.26 7.87
N LYS A 82 25.03 2.31 8.42
CA LYS A 82 24.41 3.08 9.51
C LYS A 82 23.07 3.69 9.11
N LYS A 83 22.98 4.26 7.89
CA LYS A 83 21.74 4.84 7.38
C LYS A 83 20.68 3.76 7.17
N VAL A 84 21.05 2.61 6.60
CA VAL A 84 20.15 1.47 6.40
C VAL A 84 19.56 1.01 7.74
N ASN A 85 20.40 0.79 8.75
CA ASN A 85 19.94 0.37 10.08
C ASN A 85 18.99 1.41 10.72
N ALA A 86 19.27 2.70 10.54
CA ALA A 86 18.39 3.77 11.04
C ALA A 86 17.03 3.79 10.31
N TYR A 87 17.02 3.54 9.00
CA TYR A 87 15.78 3.43 8.23
C TYR A 87 14.98 2.19 8.61
N GLU A 88 15.62 1.04 8.82
CA GLU A 88 14.95 -0.18 9.28
C GLU A 88 14.27 0.03 10.64
N ALA A 89 14.95 0.67 11.58
CA ALA A 89 14.37 1.01 12.89
C ALA A 89 13.15 1.94 12.74
N ARG A 90 13.24 2.96 11.88
CA ARG A 90 12.13 3.87 11.61
C ARG A 90 10.94 3.19 10.93
N ILE A 91 11.20 2.24 10.02
CA ILE A 91 10.16 1.48 9.34
C ILE A 91 9.40 0.62 10.35
N LYS A 92 10.09 -0.07 11.25
CA LYS A 92 9.44 -0.82 12.34
C LYS A 92 8.53 0.05 13.20
N ASP A 93 9.01 1.22 13.63
CA ASP A 93 8.19 2.16 14.41
C ASP A 93 6.95 2.64 13.63
N LEU A 94 7.10 2.92 12.33
CA LEU A 94 5.96 3.26 11.47
C LEU A 94 4.96 2.11 11.31
N GLU A 95 5.44 0.87 11.15
CA GLU A 95 4.60 -0.32 11.05
C GLU A 95 3.80 -0.57 12.34
N GLU A 96 4.43 -0.41 13.51
CA GLU A 96 3.76 -0.52 14.81
C GLU A 96 2.67 0.56 14.98
N ASN A 97 3.00 1.81 14.64
CA ASN A 97 2.05 2.92 14.68
C ASN A 97 0.88 2.74 13.70
N TYR A 98 1.17 2.22 12.49
CA TYR A 98 0.17 1.90 11.50
C TYR A 98 -0.78 0.81 12.00
N LEU A 99 -0.24 -0.28 12.56
CA LEU A 99 -1.02 -1.36 13.13
C LEU A 99 -1.91 -0.87 14.28
N HIS A 100 -1.38 -0.02 15.17
CA HIS A 100 -2.17 0.58 16.25
C HIS A 100 -3.34 1.39 15.71
N THR A 101 -3.10 2.20 14.68
CA THR A 101 -4.13 3.03 14.05
C THR A 101 -5.23 2.18 13.41
N LEU A 102 -4.86 1.09 12.73
CA LEU A 102 -5.84 0.14 12.18
C LEU A 102 -6.70 -0.49 13.27
N GLN A 103 -6.10 -0.91 14.38
CA GLN A 103 -6.85 -1.47 15.51
C GLN A 103 -7.84 -0.45 16.12
N GLN A 104 -7.47 0.83 16.19
CA GLN A 104 -8.39 1.87 16.65
C GLN A 104 -9.53 2.08 15.65
N LEU A 105 -9.23 2.05 14.35
CA LEU A 105 -10.24 2.18 13.30
C LEU A 105 -11.26 1.05 13.36
N GLU A 106 -10.82 -0.19 13.52
CA GLU A 106 -11.71 -1.36 13.68
C GLU A 106 -12.62 -1.20 14.90
N LYS A 107 -12.09 -0.73 16.04
CA LYS A 107 -12.90 -0.45 17.23
C LYS A 107 -13.95 0.63 16.96
N PHE A 108 -13.59 1.72 16.30
CA PHE A 108 -14.54 2.77 15.96
C PHE A 108 -15.61 2.29 14.97
N GLN A 109 -15.24 1.45 13.99
CA GLN A 109 -16.21 0.84 13.08
C GLN A 109 -17.22 -0.04 13.83
N ALA A 110 -16.76 -0.86 14.78
CA ALA A 110 -17.66 -1.66 15.61
C ALA A 110 -18.60 -0.77 16.45
N LEU A 111 -18.07 0.28 17.07
CA LEU A 111 -18.89 1.21 17.86
C LEU A 111 -19.93 1.95 17.02
N MET A 112 -19.58 2.38 15.80
CA MET A 112 -20.53 3.02 14.89
C MET A 112 -21.64 2.05 14.49
N TRP A 113 -21.28 0.80 14.18
CA TRP A 113 -22.27 -0.24 13.87
C TRP A 113 -23.25 -0.48 15.03
N ASP A 114 -22.75 -0.60 16.26
CA ASP A 114 -23.59 -0.79 17.44
C ASP A 114 -24.52 0.41 17.66
N MET A 115 -24.01 1.63 17.48
CA MET A 115 -24.81 2.87 17.61
C MET A 115 -25.89 2.95 16.53
N GLU A 116 -25.57 2.62 15.28
CA GLU A 116 -26.55 2.57 14.19
C GLU A 116 -27.64 1.55 14.48
N ASN A 117 -27.28 0.36 14.96
CA ASN A 117 -28.25 -0.66 15.34
C ASN A 117 -29.17 -0.18 16.49
N GLN A 118 -28.60 0.46 17.52
CA GLN A 118 -29.41 1.06 18.61
C GLN A 118 -30.35 2.14 18.10
N ASN A 119 -29.91 2.97 17.15
CA ASN A 119 -30.76 4.00 16.55
C ASN A 119 -31.93 3.38 15.78
N CYS A 120 -31.70 2.33 15.00
CA CYS A 120 -32.76 1.59 14.31
C CYS A 120 -33.80 1.04 15.31
N GLU A 121 -33.35 0.42 16.40
CA GLU A 121 -34.26 -0.09 17.45
C GLU A 121 -35.07 1.05 18.10
N ASN A 122 -34.44 2.19 18.35
CA ASN A 122 -35.11 3.36 18.91
C ASN A 122 -36.16 3.92 17.95
N GLU A 123 -35.84 4.03 16.65
CA GLU A 123 -36.80 4.45 15.63
C GLU A 123 -38.02 3.53 15.58
N GLU A 124 -37.82 2.21 15.63
CA GLU A 124 -38.93 1.25 15.69
C GLU A 124 -39.79 1.44 16.95
N ARG A 125 -39.15 1.64 18.11
CA ARG A 125 -39.86 1.91 19.36
C ARG A 125 -40.68 3.20 19.27
N PHE A 126 -40.10 4.27 18.73
CA PHE A 126 -40.81 5.53 18.54
C PHE A 126 -41.97 5.39 17.57
N LYS A 127 -41.82 4.65 16.46
CA LYS A 127 -42.92 4.36 15.52
C LYS A 127 -44.08 3.65 16.21
N LYS A 128 -43.80 2.60 17.00
CA LYS A 128 -44.83 1.88 17.78
C LYS A 128 -45.53 2.77 18.80
N ILE A 129 -44.78 3.62 19.50
CA ILE A 129 -45.36 4.59 20.44
C ILE A 129 -46.24 5.60 19.71
N ALA A 130 -45.79 6.11 18.56
CA ALA A 130 -46.55 7.04 17.73
C ALA A 130 -47.85 6.39 17.21
N GLU A 131 -47.79 5.17 16.69
CA GLU A 131 -48.97 4.39 16.28
C GLU A 131 -49.94 4.15 17.45
N GLY A 132 -49.42 3.79 18.63
CA GLY A 132 -50.24 3.65 19.83
C GLY A 132 -50.86 4.98 20.28
N ALA A 133 -50.18 6.11 20.10
CA ALA A 133 -50.70 7.43 20.43
C ALA A 133 -51.75 7.92 19.41
N THR A 134 -51.57 7.65 18.12
CA THR A 134 -52.56 7.97 17.08
C THR A 134 -53.82 7.12 17.21
N LEU A 135 -53.68 5.82 17.54
CA LEU A 135 -54.82 4.96 17.90
C LEU A 135 -55.56 5.47 19.14
N LYS A 136 -54.83 5.92 20.17
CA LYS A 136 -55.42 6.55 21.38
C LYS A 136 -56.14 7.86 21.09
N HIS A 137 -55.80 8.58 20.02
CA HIS A 137 -56.43 9.86 19.68
C HIS A 137 -57.78 9.70 18.95
N ASN A 138 -58.04 8.52 18.37
CA ASN A 138 -59.25 8.27 17.58
C ASN A 138 -60.29 7.39 18.28
N LEU A 139 -59.93 6.71 19.37
CA LEU A 139 -60.91 6.02 20.21
C LEU A 139 -61.36 6.99 21.31
N PRO A 140 -62.68 7.28 21.43
CA PRO A 140 -63.17 8.16 22.48
C PRO A 140 -63.03 7.54 23.89
N MET A 141 -62.42 6.35 24.01
CA MET A 141 -62.42 5.50 25.19
C MET A 141 -61.04 5.07 25.68
N SER A 142 -60.93 4.92 27.00
CA SER A 142 -59.79 4.32 27.68
C SER A 142 -59.84 2.78 27.60
N PHE A 143 -58.70 2.19 27.26
CA PHE A 143 -58.54 0.73 27.17
C PHE A 143 -58.57 0.03 28.55
N TYR A 144 -58.33 0.75 29.64
CA TYR A 144 -58.26 0.15 30.99
C TYR A 144 -59.63 -0.10 31.61
N ASN A 145 -60.59 0.79 31.37
CA ASN A 145 -61.90 0.78 32.00
C ASN A 145 -63.06 0.85 31.01
N GLY A 146 -62.79 0.98 29.71
CA GLY A 146 -63.83 1.11 28.68
C GLY A 146 -64.74 2.32 28.90
N LYS A 147 -64.23 3.39 29.53
CA LYS A 147 -64.95 4.65 29.74
C LYS A 147 -64.35 5.75 28.87
N PRO A 148 -65.14 6.76 28.48
CA PRO A 148 -64.61 7.89 27.72
C PRO A 148 -63.54 8.65 28.50
N TYR A 149 -62.59 9.25 27.78
CA TYR A 149 -61.62 10.14 28.41
C TYR A 149 -62.33 11.42 28.90
N PRO A 150 -61.97 11.99 30.06
CA PRO A 150 -62.68 13.15 30.64
C PRO A 150 -62.78 14.40 29.76
N TRP A 151 -61.95 14.51 28.72
CA TRP A 151 -61.96 15.61 27.74
C TRP A 151 -62.58 15.21 26.39
N LYS A 152 -63.24 14.04 26.34
CA LYS A 152 -63.89 13.44 25.15
C LYS A 152 -65.35 13.02 25.41
N ASP A 153 -65.92 13.38 26.56
CA ASP A 153 -67.32 13.05 26.91
C ASP A 153 -68.33 13.57 25.88
N GLN A 154 -68.09 14.74 25.27
CA GLN A 154 -68.99 15.29 24.23
C GLN A 154 -68.91 14.52 22.90
N ASP A 155 -67.70 14.09 22.50
CA ASP A 155 -67.50 13.28 21.29
C ASP A 155 -68.07 11.86 21.46
N TRP A 156 -68.16 11.39 22.71
CA TRP A 156 -68.73 10.09 23.09
C TRP A 156 -70.24 10.08 22.93
N ASP A 157 -70.94 11.07 23.47
CA ASP A 157 -72.40 11.17 23.37
C ASP A 157 -72.83 11.28 21.89
N ALA A 158 -72.14 12.09 21.09
CA ALA A 158 -72.41 12.23 19.66
C ALA A 158 -72.17 10.94 18.86
N HIS A 159 -71.14 10.15 19.20
CA HIS A 159 -70.85 8.89 18.51
C HIS A 159 -71.94 7.83 18.78
N TYR A 160 -72.50 7.78 19.99
CA TYR A 160 -73.56 6.82 20.33
C TYR A 160 -74.93 7.25 19.83
N GLU A 161 -75.25 8.54 19.87
CA GLU A 161 -76.45 9.08 19.24
C GLU A 161 -76.47 8.78 17.73
N GLU A 162 -75.33 8.89 17.03
CA GLU A 162 -75.24 8.51 15.62
C GLU A 162 -75.34 7.00 15.37
N THR A 163 -74.79 6.15 16.24
CA THR A 163 -74.90 4.69 16.06
C THR A 163 -76.29 4.18 16.41
N ASP A 164 -76.93 4.72 17.44
CA ASP A 164 -78.28 4.36 17.85
C ASP A 164 -79.29 4.78 16.77
N VAL A 165 -79.15 5.97 16.19
CA VAL A 165 -79.98 6.43 15.05
C VAL A 165 -79.78 5.54 13.81
N LYS A 166 -78.54 5.12 13.51
CA LYS A 166 -78.25 4.24 12.36
C LYS A 166 -78.77 2.81 12.58
N GLU A 167 -78.76 2.31 13.81
CA GLU A 167 -79.32 1.00 14.16
C GLU A 167 -80.86 1.03 14.17
N GLU A 168 -81.48 2.13 14.60
CA GLU A 168 -82.93 2.33 14.51
C GLU A 168 -83.42 2.48 13.07
N GLU A 169 -82.70 3.20 12.20
CA GLU A 169 -83.01 3.29 10.75
C GLU A 169 -82.85 1.95 10.02
N GLN A 170 -81.97 1.05 10.50
CA GLN A 170 -81.83 -0.30 9.93
C GLN A 170 -82.84 -1.32 10.50
N ALA A 171 -83.36 -1.08 11.70
CA ALA A 171 -84.39 -1.92 12.33
C ALA A 171 -85.81 -1.60 11.85
N ASN A 172 -86.02 -0.48 11.17
CA ASN A 172 -87.32 -0.05 10.66
C ASN A 172 -87.20 0.40 9.18
N PRO A 173 -87.27 -0.54 8.20
CA PRO A 173 -87.12 -0.23 6.78
C PRO A 173 -88.29 0.56 6.17
#